data_AF-A0AAU9XFL2-F1
#
_entry.id   AF-A0AAU9XFL2-F1
#
_cell.length_a   1.000
_cell.length_b   1.000
_cell.length_c   1.000
_cell.angle_alpha   90.00
_cell.angle_beta   90.00
_cell.angle_gamma   90.00
#
_symmetry.space_group_name_H-M   'P 1'
#
loop_
_entity.id
_entity.type
_entity.pdbx_description
1 polymer ?
#
loop_
_entity_poly.entity_id
_entity_poly.type
_entity_poly.pdbx_seq_one_letter_code
_entity_poly.pdbx_strand_id
1 'polypeptide(L)'
;LNGDISSNPGPESCTVCRKMVAKNHRAVCCNSCSPRIHIKCGGISPKECKRLQASETASWICPPCLDEIKQLPFADVSEIDSSYSSCSDTDQTLNENEDHNNTWTSFDTLVKMHRRNVKIGHINANSIAGFKFHEIK
;
A
#
# COMPACT_ATOMS: atom_id res chain seq x y z
N LEU A 1 -25.70 -35.46 8.55
CA LEU A 1 -25.19 -35.06 7.22
C LEU A 1 -25.53 -33.59 7.04
N ASN A 2 -24.75 -32.69 7.62
CA ASN A 2 -24.93 -31.25 7.43
C ASN A 2 -24.16 -30.87 6.18
N GLY A 3 -24.89 -30.53 5.12
CA GLY A 3 -24.31 -30.04 3.89
C GLY A 3 -23.79 -28.63 4.11
N ASP A 4 -22.46 -28.49 4.07
CA ASP A 4 -21.80 -27.21 3.90
C ASP A 4 -22.21 -26.63 2.54
N ILE A 5 -23.30 -25.86 2.52
CA ILE A 5 -23.67 -25.05 1.37
C ILE A 5 -22.72 -23.86 1.39
N SER A 6 -21.61 -23.99 0.67
CA SER A 6 -20.79 -22.83 0.33
C SER A 6 -21.69 -21.83 -0.41
N SER A 7 -21.78 -20.60 0.12
CA SER A 7 -22.47 -19.51 -0.55
C SER A 7 -21.93 -19.42 -1.97
N ASN A 8 -22.78 -19.65 -2.98
CA ASN A 8 -22.42 -19.48 -4.39
C ASN A 8 -21.97 -18.03 -4.57
N PRO A 9 -20.65 -17.76 -4.70
CA PRO A 9 -20.18 -16.40 -4.90
C PRO A 9 -20.80 -15.93 -6.21
N GLY A 10 -21.52 -14.81 -6.17
CA GLY A 10 -22.21 -14.28 -7.34
C GLY A 10 -21.26 -14.12 -8.53
N PRO A 11 -21.77 -14.07 -9.76
CA PRO A 11 -20.94 -13.97 -10.96
C PRO A 11 -19.99 -12.76 -10.87
N GLU A 12 -18.70 -13.04 -10.80
CA GLU A 12 -17.62 -12.05 -10.82
C GLU A 12 -17.76 -11.17 -12.08
N SER A 13 -17.97 -9.87 -11.89
CA SER A 13 -18.14 -8.91 -12.98
C SER A 13 -16.95 -7.96 -13.04
N CYS A 14 -16.57 -7.56 -14.26
CA CYS A 14 -15.45 -6.66 -14.47
C CYS A 14 -15.85 -5.25 -14.02
N THR A 15 -15.13 -4.66 -13.08
CA THR A 15 -15.44 -3.32 -12.56
C THR A 15 -15.38 -2.21 -13.61
N VAL A 16 -14.59 -2.40 -14.69
CA VAL A 16 -14.43 -1.42 -15.76
C VAL A 16 -15.59 -1.47 -16.76
N CYS A 17 -15.93 -2.64 -17.29
CA CYS A 17 -16.96 -2.77 -18.33
C CYS A 17 -18.31 -3.29 -17.83
N ARG A 18 -18.40 -3.66 -16.54
CA ARG A 18 -19.55 -4.27 -15.85
C ARG A 18 -20.07 -5.57 -16.48
N LYS A 19 -19.33 -6.17 -17.41
CA LYS A 19 -19.66 -7.46 -18.02
C LYS A 19 -19.09 -8.60 -17.18
N MET A 20 -19.78 -9.75 -17.23
CA MET A 20 -19.36 -10.96 -16.54
C MET A 20 -17.94 -11.40 -16.96
N VAL A 21 -17.14 -11.79 -15.99
CA VAL A 21 -15.82 -12.39 -16.20
C VAL A 21 -15.97 -13.89 -16.05
N ALA A 22 -16.22 -14.57 -17.17
CA ALA A 22 -16.23 -16.03 -17.19
C ALA A 22 -14.86 -16.59 -16.76
N LYS A 23 -14.84 -17.78 -16.15
CA LYS A 23 -13.61 -18.44 -15.68
C LYS A 23 -12.53 -18.55 -16.78
N ASN A 24 -12.97 -18.77 -18.02
CA ASN A 24 -12.10 -18.96 -19.20
C ASN A 24 -11.62 -17.64 -19.83
N HIS A 25 -12.15 -16.48 -19.41
CA HIS A 25 -11.69 -15.20 -19.92
C HIS A 25 -10.33 -14.86 -19.29
N ARG A 26 -9.44 -14.33 -20.13
CA ARG A 26 -8.18 -13.75 -19.66
C ARG A 26 -8.48 -12.54 -18.78
N ALA A 27 -8.19 -12.69 -17.49
CA ALA A 27 -8.42 -11.68 -16.49
C ALA A 27 -7.27 -11.67 -15.48
N VAL A 28 -7.15 -10.55 -14.78
CA VAL A 28 -6.21 -10.35 -13.67
C VAL A 28 -6.98 -9.83 -12.45
N CYS A 29 -6.41 -10.03 -11.27
CA CYS A 29 -6.94 -9.47 -10.03
C CYS A 29 -6.13 -8.23 -9.65
N CYS A 30 -6.81 -7.18 -9.19
CA CYS A 30 -6.14 -6.00 -8.62
C CYS A 30 -5.65 -6.31 -7.20
N ASN A 31 -4.44 -5.92 -6.84
CA ASN A 31 -3.92 -6.09 -5.47
C ASN A 31 -4.61 -5.19 -4.43
N SER A 32 -5.27 -4.11 -4.85
CA SER A 32 -5.95 -3.17 -3.93
C SER A 32 -7.40 -3.57 -3.64
N CYS A 33 -8.22 -3.75 -4.68
CA CYS A 33 -9.66 -4.02 -4.50
C CYS A 33 -10.06 -5.49 -4.72
N SER A 34 -9.14 -6.33 -5.22
CA SER A 34 -9.37 -7.76 -5.53
C SER A 34 -10.44 -8.17 -6.57
N PRO A 35 -11.02 -7.31 -7.45
CA PRO A 35 -11.94 -7.75 -8.48
C PRO A 35 -11.21 -8.38 -9.66
N ARG A 36 -11.88 -9.31 -10.35
CA ARG A 36 -11.44 -9.81 -11.65
C ARG A 36 -11.71 -8.77 -12.74
N ILE A 37 -10.66 -8.39 -13.48
CA ILE A 37 -10.75 -7.43 -14.58
C ILE A 37 -10.26 -8.10 -15.87
N HIS A 38 -11.01 -7.96 -16.96
CA HIS A 38 -10.55 -8.46 -18.26
C HIS A 38 -9.23 -7.78 -18.64
N ILE A 39 -8.27 -8.53 -19.20
CA ILE A 39 -6.97 -7.95 -19.59
C ILE A 39 -7.12 -6.73 -20.52
N LYS A 40 -8.13 -6.73 -21.39
CA LYS A 40 -8.44 -5.61 -22.29
C LYS A 40 -8.91 -4.38 -21.52
N CYS A 41 -9.72 -4.57 -20.49
CA CYS A 41 -10.23 -3.50 -19.64
C CYS A 41 -9.13 -2.91 -18.74
N GLY A 42 -8.14 -3.73 -18.35
CA GLY A 42 -6.96 -3.27 -17.62
C GLY A 42 -5.84 -2.73 -18.51
N GLY A 43 -5.99 -2.72 -19.83
CA GLY A 43 -4.92 -2.31 -20.76
C GLY A 43 -3.70 -3.25 -20.79
N ILE A 44 -3.86 -4.50 -20.38
CA ILE A 44 -2.77 -5.47 -20.21
C ILE A 44 -2.62 -6.33 -21.46
N SER A 45 -1.38 -6.45 -21.95
CA SER A 45 -1.07 -7.38 -23.04
C SER A 45 -1.17 -8.84 -22.59
N PRO A 46 -1.48 -9.80 -23.47
CA PRO A 46 -1.48 -11.22 -23.09
C PRO A 46 -0.15 -11.74 -22.54
N LYS A 47 0.99 -11.18 -22.99
CA LYS A 47 2.32 -11.55 -22.48
C LYS A 47 2.49 -11.08 -21.04
N GLU A 48 2.08 -9.84 -20.78
CA GLU A 48 2.13 -9.25 -19.45
C GLU A 48 1.20 -9.96 -18.46
N CYS A 49 0.00 -10.33 -18.91
CA CYS A 49 -0.92 -11.13 -18.11
C CYS A 49 -0.29 -12.48 -17.69
N LYS A 50 0.43 -13.16 -18.59
CA LYS A 50 1.16 -14.39 -18.24
C LYS A 50 2.28 -14.12 -17.23
N ARG A 51 3.00 -13.00 -17.38
CA ARG A 51 4.06 -12.59 -16.45
C ARG A 51 3.51 -12.35 -15.04
N LEU A 52 2.38 -11.62 -14.94
CA LEU A 52 1.69 -11.36 -13.68
C LEU A 52 1.15 -12.64 -13.04
N GLN A 53 0.68 -13.62 -13.83
CA GLN A 53 0.19 -14.90 -13.31
C GLN A 53 1.32 -15.88 -12.91
N ALA A 54 2.49 -15.77 -13.54
CA ALA A 54 3.63 -16.65 -13.28
C ALA A 54 4.46 -16.23 -12.06
N SER A 55 4.29 -14.98 -11.59
CA SER A 55 5.04 -14.41 -10.47
C SER A 55 4.10 -14.21 -9.30
N GLU A 56 4.38 -14.89 -8.18
CA GLU A 56 3.63 -14.73 -6.92
C GLU A 56 3.82 -13.33 -6.31
N THR A 57 4.93 -12.66 -6.65
CA THR A 57 5.30 -11.34 -6.14
C THR A 57 4.89 -10.19 -7.05
N ALA A 58 4.34 -10.48 -8.23
CA ALA A 58 3.94 -9.43 -9.16
C ALA A 58 2.68 -8.71 -8.65
N SER A 59 2.84 -7.43 -8.31
CA SER A 59 1.74 -6.54 -7.95
C SER A 59 1.20 -5.82 -9.18
N TRP A 60 -0.12 -5.72 -9.30
CA TRP A 60 -0.80 -4.93 -10.31
C TRP A 60 -2.02 -4.21 -9.70
N ILE A 61 -2.14 -2.93 -10.01
CA ILE A 61 -3.27 -2.09 -9.60
C ILE A 61 -4.12 -1.74 -10.82
N CYS A 62 -5.43 -1.87 -10.67
CA CYS A 62 -6.36 -1.61 -11.75
C CYS A 62 -6.52 -0.11 -12.04
N PRO A 63 -6.95 0.27 -13.26
CA PRO A 63 -7.16 1.67 -13.60
C PRO A 63 -8.08 2.43 -12.64
N PRO A 64 -9.23 1.88 -12.18
CA PRO A 64 -10.08 2.56 -11.19
C PRO A 64 -9.34 2.91 -9.90
N CYS A 65 -8.57 1.97 -9.32
CA CYS A 65 -7.80 2.25 -8.11
C CYS A 65 -6.67 3.25 -8.36
N LEU A 66 -6.00 3.19 -9.52
CA LEU A 66 -4.99 4.18 -9.87
C LEU A 66 -5.60 5.59 -9.98
N ASP A 67 -6.81 5.71 -10.51
CA ASP A 67 -7.50 6.99 -10.63
C ASP A 67 -7.94 7.53 -9.25
N GLU A 68 -8.38 6.66 -8.34
CA GLU A 68 -8.64 7.03 -6.94
C GLU A 68 -7.38 7.52 -6.22
N ILE A 69 -6.26 6.81 -6.38
CA ILE A 69 -4.98 7.20 -5.78
C ILE A 69 -4.55 8.57 -6.30
N LYS A 70 -4.68 8.84 -7.60
CA LYS A 70 -4.31 10.14 -8.21
C LYS A 70 -5.16 11.32 -7.72
N GLN A 71 -6.36 11.07 -7.20
CA GLN A 71 -7.20 12.13 -6.64
C GLN A 71 -6.81 12.53 -5.21
N LEU A 72 -5.90 11.79 -4.58
CA LEU A 72 -5.43 12.12 -3.25
C LEU A 72 -4.55 13.38 -3.31
N PRO A 73 -4.68 14.31 -2.33
CA PRO A 73 -3.96 15.59 -2.32
C PRO A 73 -2.43 15.44 -2.17
N PHE A 74 -1.94 14.22 -1.95
CA PHE A 74 -0.52 13.87 -1.79
C PHE A 74 -0.05 12.82 -2.82
N ALA A 75 -0.85 12.51 -3.83
CA ALA A 75 -0.51 11.49 -4.82
C ALA A 75 0.61 11.92 -5.77
N ASP A 76 0.75 13.23 -5.97
CA ASP A 76 1.81 13.80 -6.79
C ASP A 76 3.11 13.84 -6.01
N VAL A 77 4.05 13.00 -6.42
CA VAL A 77 5.41 12.90 -5.87
C VAL A 77 6.46 13.45 -6.84
N SER A 78 6.06 14.29 -7.80
CA SER A 78 7.00 14.89 -8.76
C SER A 78 7.99 15.87 -8.12
N GLU A 79 7.58 16.54 -7.04
CA GLU A 79 8.42 17.51 -6.30
C GLU A 79 9.24 16.86 -5.18
N ILE A 80 9.15 15.53 -5.08
CA ILE A 80 9.76 14.75 -4.03
C ILE A 80 11.17 14.35 -4.48
N ASP A 81 12.18 14.89 -3.80
CA ASP A 81 13.58 14.56 -4.08
C ASP A 81 13.85 13.09 -3.68
N SER A 82 14.43 12.30 -4.59
CA SER A 82 14.68 10.86 -4.37
C SER A 82 15.66 10.58 -3.22
N SER A 83 16.29 11.63 -2.69
CA SER A 83 17.27 11.59 -1.61
C SER A 83 16.73 11.12 -0.26
N TYR A 84 15.40 11.09 -0.05
CA TYR A 84 14.80 10.64 1.21
C TYR A 84 14.23 9.21 1.17
N SER A 85 14.28 8.53 0.02
CA SER A 85 13.59 7.24 -0.20
C SER A 85 14.27 6.00 0.42
N SER A 86 14.97 6.16 1.55
CA SER A 86 15.77 5.10 2.19
C SER A 86 15.04 4.31 3.28
N CYS A 87 13.73 4.51 3.49
CA CYS A 87 12.94 3.64 4.35
C CYS A 87 12.39 2.44 3.56
N SER A 88 13.29 1.59 3.10
CA SER A 88 12.92 0.24 2.69
C SER A 88 12.61 -0.59 3.94
N ASP A 89 11.34 -0.95 4.12
CA ASP A 89 10.87 -2.08 4.96
C ASP A 89 11.42 -3.39 4.36
N THR A 90 12.74 -3.57 4.45
CA THR A 90 13.27 -4.93 4.53
C THR A 90 13.24 -5.29 6.00
N ASP A 91 12.40 -6.27 6.34
CA ASP A 91 12.44 -7.05 7.58
C ASP A 91 13.83 -7.71 7.67
N GLN A 92 14.84 -6.91 8.02
CA GLN A 92 16.17 -7.38 8.32
C GLN A 92 16.13 -7.83 9.76
N THR A 93 16.09 -9.14 9.92
CA THR A 93 16.43 -9.85 11.14
C THR A 93 17.52 -9.11 11.90
N LEU A 94 17.09 -8.56 13.04
CA LEU A 94 17.85 -7.90 14.08
C LEU A 94 19.31 -8.37 14.19
N ASN A 95 20.25 -7.46 13.92
CA ASN A 95 21.58 -7.50 14.52
C ASN A 95 21.74 -6.21 15.34
N GLU A 96 21.34 -6.29 16.61
CA GLU A 96 20.90 -5.17 17.45
C GLU A 96 21.97 -4.20 17.98
N ASN A 97 23.25 -4.27 17.60
CA ASN A 97 24.27 -3.68 18.48
C ASN A 97 25.12 -2.50 17.98
N GLU A 98 24.94 -1.96 16.77
CA GLU A 98 25.81 -0.84 16.34
C GLU A 98 25.14 0.37 15.65
N ASP A 99 23.89 0.30 15.18
CA ASP A 99 23.35 1.37 14.30
C ASP A 99 22.44 2.41 15.02
N HIS A 100 21.95 2.08 16.22
CA HIS A 100 21.00 2.96 16.92
C HIS A 100 21.63 4.23 17.49
N ASN A 101 22.94 4.20 17.79
CA ASN A 101 23.65 5.35 18.35
C ASN A 101 23.95 6.43 17.31
N ASN A 102 24.18 6.05 16.04
CA ASN A 102 24.63 6.99 15.01
C ASN A 102 23.47 7.83 14.42
N THR A 103 22.26 7.26 14.44
CA THR A 103 21.03 7.96 14.03
C THR A 103 20.65 9.06 15.03
N TRP A 104 20.80 8.80 16.34
CA TRP A 104 20.46 9.77 17.38
C TRP A 104 21.46 10.93 17.47
N THR A 105 22.76 10.67 17.28
CA THR A 105 23.79 11.72 17.29
C THR A 105 23.62 12.72 16.15
N SER A 106 23.20 12.26 14.97
CA SER A 106 22.88 13.12 13.83
C SER A 106 21.68 14.02 14.13
N PHE A 107 20.63 13.47 14.74
CA PHE A 107 19.47 14.24 15.19
C PHE A 107 19.85 15.30 16.24
N ASP A 108 20.61 14.92 17.27
CA ASP A 108 21.10 15.84 18.30
C ASP A 108 21.92 16.99 17.71
N THR A 109 22.70 16.72 16.68
CA THR A 109 23.53 17.72 16.00
C THR A 109 22.68 18.72 15.21
N LEU A 110 21.66 18.23 14.48
CA LEU A 110 20.72 19.08 13.74
C LEU A 110 19.85 19.93 14.68
N VAL A 111 19.36 19.34 15.76
CA VAL A 111 18.61 20.06 16.79
C VAL A 111 19.50 21.14 17.43
N LYS A 112 20.78 20.83 17.71
CA LYS A 112 21.77 21.81 18.20
C LYS A 112 22.02 22.95 17.22
N MET A 113 22.17 22.66 15.93
CA MET A 113 22.43 23.65 14.89
C MET A 113 21.23 24.60 14.67
N HIS A 114 20.01 24.09 14.78
CA HIS A 114 18.78 24.83 14.50
C HIS A 114 17.91 25.10 15.74
N ARG A 115 18.49 25.16 16.95
CA ARG A 115 17.75 25.32 18.23
C ARG A 115 16.79 26.52 18.28
N ARG A 116 17.05 27.57 17.50
CA ARG A 116 16.18 28.77 17.46
C ARG A 116 15.00 28.62 16.50
N ASN A 117 15.07 27.66 15.58
CA ASN A 117 14.12 27.47 14.47
C ASN A 117 13.34 26.15 14.57
N VAL A 118 13.78 25.20 15.40
CA VAL A 118 13.09 23.93 15.65
C VAL A 118 12.28 24.04 16.95
N LYS A 119 10.98 23.80 16.86
CA LYS A 119 10.07 23.69 18.01
C LYS A 119 9.44 22.30 17.98
N ILE A 120 9.66 21.52 19.03
CA ILE A 120 9.07 20.19 19.18
C ILE A 120 7.94 20.29 20.18
N GLY A 121 6.72 19.96 19.75
CA GLY A 121 5.55 19.84 20.61
C GLY A 121 5.16 18.38 20.75
N HIS A 122 4.98 17.91 21.98
CA HIS A 122 4.41 16.59 22.25
C HIS A 122 2.89 16.74 22.43
N ILE A 123 2.12 15.97 21.67
CA ILE A 123 0.66 15.95 21.79
C ILE A 123 0.24 14.61 22.40
N ASN A 124 -0.44 14.66 23.53
CA ASN A 124 -1.09 13.49 24.10
C ASN A 124 -2.34 13.17 23.28
N ALA A 125 -2.29 12.13 22.44
CA ALA A 125 -3.42 11.70 21.63
C ALA A 125 -4.68 11.47 22.47
N ASN A 126 -4.56 10.92 23.69
CA ASN A 126 -5.70 10.66 24.57
C ASN A 126 -6.42 11.94 25.05
N SER A 127 -5.81 13.11 24.91
CA SER A 127 -6.40 14.40 25.26
C SER A 127 -7.03 15.13 24.07
N ILE A 128 -6.88 14.63 22.84
CA ILE A 128 -7.43 15.26 21.63
C ILE A 128 -8.92 14.91 21.47
N ALA A 129 -9.31 13.67 21.76
CA ALA A 129 -10.65 13.16 21.50
C ALA A 129 -11.52 13.02 22.76
N GLY A 130 -10.95 13.24 23.95
CA GLY A 130 -11.65 13.06 25.23
C GLY A 130 -11.87 11.59 25.64
N PHE A 131 -11.31 10.64 24.88
CA PHE A 131 -11.33 9.21 25.19
C PHE A 131 -9.95 8.58 24.97
N LYS A 132 -9.64 7.51 25.73
CA LYS A 132 -8.39 6.75 25.59
C LYS A 132 -8.45 5.95 24.30
N PHE A 133 -7.45 6.09 23.43
CA PHE A 133 -7.30 5.22 22.27
C PHE A 133 -6.98 3.79 22.73
N HIS A 134 -7.56 2.79 22.05
CA HIS A 134 -7.36 1.40 22.42
C HIS A 134 -5.87 1.04 22.29
N GLU A 135 -5.31 0.52 23.37
CA GLU A 135 -3.92 0.09 23.43
C GLU A 135 -3.81 -1.24 22.67
N ILE A 136 -3.00 -1.26 21.61
CA ILE A 136 -2.68 -2.50 20.91
C ILE A 136 -1.77 -3.29 21.85
N LYS A 137 -2.25 -4.46 22.29
CA LYS A 137 -1.47 -5.41 23.11
C LYS A 137 -0.54 -6.23 22.25
#